data_AF-A0A5K7XRB9-F1
#
_entry.id   AF-A0A5K7XRB9-F1
#
_cell.length_a   1.000
_cell.length_b   1.000
_cell.length_c   1.000
_cell.angle_alpha   90.00
_cell.angle_beta   90.00
_cell.angle_gamma   90.00
#
_symmetry.space_group_name_H-M   'P 1'
#
loop_
_entity.id
_entity.type
_entity.pdbx_description
1 polymer ?
#
loop_
_entity_poly.entity_id
_entity_poly.type
_entity_poly.pdbx_seq_one_letter_code
_entity_poly.pdbx_strand_id
1 'polypeptide(L)'
;MLNLPAIRGVIDRRILANFRVDHDVLAATLPAPFRPQLVNGYGIAGICLIRLKSVRPRGMPAWLGVSSENAAHRIAVEWNDGDAIRTGVYIRRRDTNSRFSVLAGGRLFPGVHHHARFVVQETAEELSLDMQSDDGVTAIKVRGHADDAWPTNSIFPAADAASQFFAAGSFGYSNARTPNVYQGLELDCDTWTATPLAIESIRSSYFDDRTIFPAGSIEFDNALLMRGIDHEWHSRGELCCSTN
;
A
#
# COMPACT_ATOMS: atom_id res chain seq x y z
N MET A 1 -11.73 4.13 23.95
CA MET A 1 -10.49 3.89 23.17
C MET A 1 -9.58 5.09 23.37
N LEU A 2 -8.30 4.90 23.65
CA LEU A 2 -7.33 6.01 23.64
C LEU A 2 -7.22 6.54 22.20
N ASN A 3 -7.48 7.83 22.00
CA ASN A 3 -7.17 8.49 20.73
C ASN A 3 -5.65 8.55 20.59
N LEU A 4 -5.09 7.63 19.81
CA LEU A 4 -3.67 7.68 19.46
C LEU A 4 -3.40 8.99 18.71
N PRO A 5 -2.34 9.74 19.07
CA PRO A 5 -1.98 10.93 18.33
C PRO A 5 -1.67 10.57 16.88
N ALA A 6 -2.01 11.48 15.96
CA ALA A 6 -1.63 11.32 14.56
C ALA A 6 -0.12 11.15 14.43
N ILE A 7 0.32 10.34 13.48
CA ILE A 7 1.75 10.08 13.23
C ILE A 7 2.17 10.90 12.03
N ARG A 8 3.05 11.88 12.23
CA ARG A 8 3.57 12.74 11.16
C ARG A 8 4.92 12.25 10.67
N GLY A 9 5.19 12.43 9.39
CA GLY A 9 6.52 12.24 8.81
C GLY A 9 6.61 12.81 7.41
N VAL A 10 7.68 12.44 6.71
CA VAL A 10 7.87 12.74 5.28
C VAL A 10 7.92 11.42 4.52
N ILE A 11 7.09 11.31 3.49
CA ILE A 11 7.22 10.33 2.43
C ILE A 11 8.40 10.77 1.58
N ASP A 12 9.59 10.25 1.87
CA ASP A 12 10.80 10.58 1.10
C ASP A 12 10.68 10.06 -0.33
N ARG A 13 10.18 8.82 -0.44
CA ARG A 13 9.82 8.17 -1.70
C ARG A 13 8.66 7.21 -1.48
N ARG A 14 7.70 7.18 -2.40
CA ARG A 14 6.67 6.14 -2.49
C ARG A 14 6.50 5.72 -3.93
N ILE A 15 6.61 4.42 -4.18
CA ILE A 15 6.19 3.77 -5.42
C ILE A 15 4.83 3.14 -5.19
N LEU A 16 3.91 3.41 -6.11
CA LEU A 16 2.65 2.70 -6.24
C LEU A 16 2.73 1.86 -7.51
N ALA A 17 3.12 0.60 -7.40
CA ALA A 17 3.16 -0.32 -8.53
C ALA A 17 1.86 -1.11 -8.60
N ASN A 18 1.11 -0.96 -9.68
CA ASN A 18 -0.29 -1.34 -9.74
C ASN A 18 -0.51 -2.43 -10.79
N PHE A 19 -1.41 -3.35 -10.47
CA PHE A 19 -1.78 -4.51 -11.26
C PHE A 19 -3.28 -4.47 -11.49
N ARG A 20 -3.69 -4.78 -12.72
CA ARG A 20 -5.08 -5.12 -13.03
C ARG A 20 -5.26 -6.61 -12.81
N VAL A 21 -6.37 -6.98 -12.17
CA VAL A 21 -6.68 -8.36 -11.84
C VAL A 21 -8.10 -8.67 -12.28
N ASP A 22 -8.33 -9.88 -12.78
CA ASP A 22 -9.68 -10.39 -12.95
C ASP A 22 -10.48 -10.25 -11.65
N HIS A 23 -11.69 -9.71 -11.77
CA HIS A 23 -12.47 -9.32 -10.60
C HIS A 23 -12.91 -10.51 -9.73
N ASP A 24 -13.25 -11.66 -10.32
CA ASP A 24 -13.66 -12.85 -9.59
C ASP A 24 -12.47 -13.46 -8.85
N VAL A 25 -11.31 -13.52 -9.52
CA VAL A 25 -10.05 -13.96 -8.90
C VAL A 25 -9.68 -13.06 -7.73
N LEU A 26 -9.74 -11.72 -7.91
CA LEU A 26 -9.38 -10.79 -6.84
C LEU A 26 -10.36 -10.85 -5.67
N ALA A 27 -11.67 -10.96 -5.96
CA ALA A 27 -12.71 -11.09 -4.95
C ALA A 27 -12.49 -12.31 -4.05
N ALA A 28 -12.08 -13.45 -4.61
CA ALA A 28 -11.78 -14.67 -3.85
C ALA A 28 -10.60 -14.51 -2.86
N THR A 29 -9.74 -13.50 -3.04
CA THR A 29 -8.63 -13.21 -2.12
C THR A 29 -8.99 -12.25 -0.99
N LEU A 30 -10.13 -11.58 -1.09
CA LEU A 30 -10.55 -10.56 -0.13
C LEU A 30 -11.37 -11.18 0.98
N PRO A 31 -11.10 -10.84 2.25
CA PRO A 31 -11.96 -11.27 3.31
C PRO A 31 -13.20 -10.35 3.39
N ALA A 32 -14.31 -10.88 3.90
CA ALA A 32 -15.49 -10.07 4.19
C ALA A 32 -15.11 -8.89 5.13
N PRO A 33 -15.67 -7.69 4.94
CA PRO A 33 -16.79 -7.37 4.04
C PRO A 33 -16.34 -6.77 2.69
N PHE A 34 -15.05 -6.86 2.38
CA PHE A 34 -14.47 -6.16 1.25
C PHE A 34 -14.80 -6.83 -0.08
N ARG A 35 -15.13 -6.01 -1.08
CA ARG A 35 -15.23 -6.41 -2.48
C ARG A 35 -14.24 -5.60 -3.30
N PRO A 36 -13.76 -6.09 -4.45
CA PRO A 36 -12.87 -5.30 -5.31
C PRO A 36 -13.56 -4.01 -5.78
N GLN A 37 -12.86 -2.88 -5.65
CA GLN A 37 -13.25 -1.66 -6.35
C GLN A 37 -12.81 -1.80 -7.81
N LEU A 38 -13.76 -1.72 -8.74
CA LEU A 38 -13.50 -2.00 -10.15
C LEU A 38 -13.17 -0.73 -10.95
N VAL A 39 -12.24 -0.85 -11.89
CA VAL A 39 -11.95 0.15 -12.93
C VAL A 39 -11.97 -0.58 -14.27
N ASN A 40 -12.88 -0.17 -15.17
CA ASN A 40 -13.06 -0.80 -16.48
C ASN A 40 -13.23 -2.34 -16.42
N GLY A 41 -13.92 -2.85 -15.40
CA GLY A 41 -14.17 -4.28 -15.20
C GLY A 41 -13.06 -5.06 -14.49
N TYR A 42 -11.93 -4.42 -14.18
CA TYR A 42 -10.81 -5.05 -13.47
C TYR A 42 -10.74 -4.60 -12.02
N GLY A 43 -10.36 -5.52 -11.13
CA GLY A 43 -9.96 -5.18 -9.77
C GLY A 43 -8.52 -4.63 -9.74
N ILE A 44 -8.23 -3.72 -8.81
CA ILE A 44 -6.91 -3.09 -8.70
C ILE A 44 -6.17 -3.64 -7.48
N ALA A 45 -5.07 -4.34 -7.75
CA ALA A 45 -4.10 -4.73 -6.73
C ALA A 45 -2.81 -3.91 -6.89
N GLY A 46 -1.97 -3.88 -5.87
CA GLY A 46 -0.70 -3.18 -5.99
C GLY A 46 0.26 -3.43 -4.86
N ILE A 47 1.50 -3.02 -5.11
CA ILE A 47 2.57 -2.97 -4.11
C ILE A 47 2.85 -1.49 -3.85
N CYS A 48 2.74 -1.10 -2.59
CA CYS A 48 3.20 0.19 -2.11
C CYS A 48 4.58 0.02 -1.48
N LEU A 49 5.62 0.60 -2.10
CA LEU A 49 6.98 0.62 -1.55
C LEU A 49 7.28 2.04 -1.08
N ILE A 50 7.51 2.24 0.22
CA ILE A 50 7.58 3.57 0.81
C ILE A 50 8.76 3.71 1.77
N ARG A 51 9.61 4.71 1.50
CA ARG A 51 10.60 5.22 2.43
C ARG A 51 9.99 6.37 3.21
N LEU A 52 9.93 6.19 4.52
CA LEU A 52 9.47 7.22 5.45
C LEU A 52 10.67 7.82 6.19
N LYS A 53 10.64 9.13 6.42
CA LYS A 53 11.60 9.88 7.23
C LYS A 53 10.89 10.66 8.33
N SER A 54 11.61 10.87 9.43
CA SER A 54 11.17 11.68 10.57
C SER A 54 9.80 11.27 11.14
N VAL A 55 9.45 9.99 11.06
CA VAL A 55 8.16 9.46 11.56
C VAL A 55 8.09 9.58 13.08
N ARG A 56 7.06 10.28 13.58
CA ARG A 56 6.89 10.58 15.01
C ARG A 56 5.44 10.96 15.34
N PRO A 57 5.00 10.85 16.60
CA PRO A 57 3.74 11.44 17.04
C PRO A 57 3.69 12.95 16.77
N ARG A 58 2.52 13.45 16.35
CA ARG A 58 2.27 14.87 16.15
C ARG A 58 2.57 15.65 17.44
N GLY A 59 3.30 16.75 17.31
CA GLY A 59 3.79 17.57 18.43
C GLY A 59 5.19 17.19 18.93
N MET A 60 5.76 16.05 18.52
CA MET A 60 7.15 15.72 18.85
C MET A 60 8.15 16.39 17.88
N PRO A 61 9.33 16.82 18.36
CA PRO A 61 10.39 17.37 17.51
C PRO A 61 10.89 16.40 16.42
N ALA A 62 11.25 16.94 15.24
CA ALA A 62 11.67 16.14 14.08
C ALA A 62 12.90 15.25 14.31
N TRP A 63 13.80 15.66 15.20
CA TRP A 63 15.02 14.91 15.53
C TRP A 63 14.76 13.61 16.33
N LEU A 64 13.56 13.43 16.88
CA LEU A 64 13.10 12.16 17.47
C LEU A 64 12.50 11.21 16.43
N GLY A 65 12.31 11.68 15.19
CA GLY A 65 11.66 10.90 14.16
C GLY A 65 12.54 9.77 13.64
N VAL A 66 11.91 8.63 13.34
CA VAL A 66 12.58 7.46 12.77
C VAL A 66 12.40 7.39 11.26
N SER A 67 13.31 6.67 10.60
CA SER A 67 13.22 6.39 9.16
C SER A 67 13.10 4.90 8.92
N SER A 68 12.35 4.51 7.89
CA SER A 68 12.17 3.10 7.53
C SER A 68 11.87 2.93 6.05
N GLU A 69 12.23 1.76 5.52
CA GLU A 69 11.70 1.22 4.28
C GLU A 69 10.52 0.32 4.60
N ASN A 70 9.44 0.41 3.83
CA ASN A 70 8.24 -0.35 4.06
C ASN A 70 7.66 -0.84 2.72
N ALA A 71 7.05 -2.01 2.74
CA ALA A 71 6.31 -2.57 1.64
C ALA A 71 4.92 -3.00 2.11
N ALA A 72 3.92 -2.85 1.25
CA ALA A 72 2.58 -3.36 1.51
C ALA A 72 1.93 -3.87 0.22
N HIS A 73 1.38 -5.07 0.27
CA HIS A 73 0.41 -5.54 -0.71
C HIS A 73 -0.95 -4.96 -0.37
N ARG A 74 -1.50 -4.21 -1.32
CA ARG A 74 -2.79 -3.52 -1.17
C ARG A 74 -3.73 -3.89 -2.31
N ILE A 75 -5.02 -3.87 -2.01
CA ILE A 75 -6.09 -4.09 -2.97
C ILE A 75 -7.07 -2.92 -2.80
N ALA A 76 -7.49 -2.30 -3.91
CA ALA A 76 -8.55 -1.31 -3.88
C ALA A 76 -9.88 -2.02 -3.64
N VAL A 77 -10.60 -1.58 -2.62
CA VAL A 77 -11.81 -2.25 -2.13
C VAL A 77 -12.94 -1.27 -1.91
N GLU A 78 -14.14 -1.81 -1.94
CA GLU A 78 -15.35 -1.19 -1.45
C GLU A 78 -16.03 -2.07 -0.40
N TRP A 79 -16.82 -1.46 0.48
CA TRP A 79 -17.65 -2.15 1.46
C TRP A 79 -18.89 -1.33 1.79
N ASN A 80 -19.89 -1.99 2.38
CA ASN A 80 -21.08 -1.31 2.86
C ASN A 80 -20.84 -0.77 4.27
N ASP A 81 -21.19 0.49 4.47
CA ASP A 81 -21.21 1.20 5.76
C ASP A 81 -22.63 1.74 5.96
N GLY A 82 -23.50 0.88 6.52
CA GLY A 82 -24.94 1.08 6.44
C GLY A 82 -25.44 1.04 5.00
N ASP A 83 -26.17 2.08 4.58
CA ASP A 83 -26.67 2.23 3.20
C ASP A 83 -25.64 2.86 2.25
N ALA A 84 -24.49 3.32 2.77
CA ALA A 84 -23.45 3.95 1.97
C ALA A 84 -22.40 2.93 1.50
N ILE A 85 -21.99 3.04 0.23
CA ILE A 85 -20.80 2.34 -0.27
C ILE A 85 -19.59 3.22 0.01
N ARG A 86 -18.60 2.65 0.70
CA ARG A 86 -17.30 3.28 0.97
C ARG A 86 -16.24 2.63 0.10
N THR A 87 -15.21 3.40 -0.24
CA THR A 87 -14.02 2.92 -0.96
C THR A 87 -12.77 3.13 -0.13
N GLY A 88 -11.74 2.34 -0.39
CA GLY A 88 -10.47 2.42 0.29
C GLY A 88 -9.51 1.33 -0.17
N VAL A 89 -8.54 1.01 0.67
CA VAL A 89 -7.57 -0.06 0.39
C VAL A 89 -7.56 -1.12 1.49
N TYR A 90 -7.66 -2.38 1.11
CA TYR A 90 -7.37 -3.50 2.00
C TYR A 90 -5.88 -3.84 1.91
N ILE A 91 -5.21 -3.88 3.05
CA ILE A 91 -3.78 -4.13 3.18
C ILE A 91 -3.61 -5.51 3.81
N ARG A 92 -3.29 -6.48 2.95
CA ARG A 92 -3.10 -7.89 3.34
C ARG A 92 -1.94 -8.04 4.30
N ARG A 93 -0.82 -7.40 3.98
CA ARG A 93 0.44 -7.55 4.68
C ARG A 93 1.28 -6.28 4.58
N ARG A 94 2.00 -5.99 5.66
CA ARG A 94 3.01 -4.93 5.75
C ARG A 94 4.34 -5.53 6.17
N ASP A 95 5.41 -5.10 5.52
CA ASP A 95 6.79 -5.48 5.80
C ASP A 95 7.64 -4.21 5.97
N THR A 96 8.63 -4.24 6.87
CA THR A 96 9.47 -3.08 7.18
C THR A 96 10.86 -3.48 7.67
N ASN A 97 11.88 -2.66 7.41
CA ASN A 97 13.21 -2.85 7.99
C ASN A 97 13.34 -2.33 9.43
N SER A 98 12.29 -1.69 9.96
CA SER A 98 12.29 -1.13 11.32
C SER A 98 11.81 -2.15 12.34
N ARG A 99 12.75 -2.67 13.16
CA ARG A 99 12.40 -3.52 14.31
C ARG A 99 11.49 -2.83 15.32
N PHE A 100 11.61 -1.51 15.47
CA PHE A 100 10.72 -0.72 16.32
C PHE A 100 9.28 -0.76 15.82
N SER A 101 9.09 -0.58 14.51
CA SER A 101 7.76 -0.62 13.88
C SER A 101 7.12 -2.01 13.97
N VAL A 102 7.92 -3.09 13.88
CA VAL A 102 7.45 -4.47 14.11
C VAL A 102 6.99 -4.68 15.56
N LEU A 103 7.74 -4.16 16.53
CA LEU A 103 7.40 -4.28 17.95
C LEU A 103 6.15 -3.47 18.33
N ALA A 104 5.98 -2.28 17.74
CA ALA A 104 4.87 -1.37 17.99
C ALA A 104 3.59 -1.70 17.19
N GLY A 105 3.72 -2.37 16.04
CA GLY A 105 2.62 -2.72 15.14
C GLY A 105 1.57 -3.66 15.75
N GLY A 106 0.30 -3.30 15.59
CA GLY A 106 -0.84 -4.02 16.14
C GLY A 106 -0.90 -4.04 17.67
N ARG A 107 -0.14 -3.15 18.34
CA ARG A 107 -0.14 -2.96 19.80
C ARG A 107 -0.31 -1.50 20.17
N LEU A 108 0.56 -0.64 19.64
CA LEU A 108 0.53 0.81 19.85
C LEU A 108 0.05 1.58 18.62
N PHE A 109 0.15 0.97 17.43
CA PHE A 109 -0.32 1.55 16.18
C PHE A 109 -1.05 0.51 15.33
N PRO A 110 -2.12 0.90 14.61
CA PRO A 110 -2.86 0.01 13.72
C PRO A 110 -1.97 -0.70 12.69
N GLY A 111 -2.22 -1.99 12.51
CA GLY A 111 -1.57 -2.82 11.50
C GLY A 111 -0.39 -3.64 12.03
N VAL A 112 -0.39 -4.93 11.71
CA VAL A 112 0.71 -5.84 12.02
C VAL A 112 1.80 -5.70 10.96
N HIS A 113 3.03 -5.46 11.40
CA HIS A 113 4.21 -5.36 10.54
C HIS A 113 5.12 -6.58 10.72
N HIS A 114 5.71 -7.03 9.62
CA HIS A 114 6.70 -8.10 9.60
C HIS A 114 8.08 -7.49 9.30
N HIS A 115 9.13 -8.06 9.91
CA HIS A 115 10.47 -7.58 9.63
C HIS A 115 10.93 -8.10 8.26
N ALA A 116 11.58 -7.24 7.49
CA ALA A 116 12.13 -7.57 6.18
C ALA A 116 13.43 -6.82 5.91
N ARG A 117 14.31 -7.43 5.12
CA ARG A 117 15.51 -6.79 4.60
C ARG A 117 15.20 -6.08 3.28
N PHE A 118 15.69 -4.86 3.15
CA PHE A 118 15.60 -4.06 1.94
C PHE A 118 17.00 -3.75 1.41
N VAL A 119 17.19 -3.90 0.11
CA VAL A 119 18.37 -3.40 -0.63
C VAL A 119 17.84 -2.42 -1.66
N VAL A 120 18.20 -1.15 -1.51
CA VAL A 120 17.73 -0.08 -2.39
C VAL A 120 18.93 0.58 -3.04
N GLN A 121 18.90 0.65 -4.37
CA GLN A 121 19.81 1.44 -5.18
C GLN A 121 18.97 2.50 -5.88
N GLU A 122 19.29 3.76 -5.63
CA GLU A 122 18.50 4.88 -6.12
C GLU A 122 19.46 5.98 -6.57
N THR A 123 19.25 6.46 -7.80
CA THR A 123 19.86 7.67 -8.35
C THR A 123 18.76 8.68 -8.66
N ALA A 124 19.09 9.79 -9.32
CA ALA A 124 18.09 10.74 -9.78
C ALA A 124 17.13 10.11 -10.81
N GLU A 125 17.64 9.21 -11.64
CA GLU A 125 16.95 8.64 -12.80
C GLU A 125 16.48 7.21 -12.54
N GLU A 126 17.32 6.37 -11.91
CA GLU A 126 17.07 4.95 -11.74
C GLU A 126 16.70 4.56 -10.31
N LEU A 127 15.92 3.49 -10.20
CA LEU A 127 15.49 2.91 -8.96
C LEU A 127 15.46 1.38 -9.05
N SER A 128 16.20 0.73 -8.16
CA SER A 128 16.16 -0.70 -7.93
C SER A 128 15.88 -0.98 -6.46
N LEU A 129 14.88 -1.81 -6.18
CA LEU A 129 14.51 -2.21 -4.83
C LEU A 129 14.31 -3.72 -4.78
N ASP A 130 15.04 -4.36 -3.87
CA ASP A 130 14.85 -5.75 -3.48
C ASP A 130 14.39 -5.80 -2.02
N MET A 131 13.33 -6.55 -1.75
CA MET A 131 12.83 -6.84 -0.41
C MET A 131 12.67 -8.34 -0.20
N GLN A 132 13.10 -8.83 0.96
CA GLN A 132 12.87 -10.20 1.42
C GLN A 132 12.42 -10.17 2.87
N SER A 133 11.27 -10.76 3.17
CA SER A 133 10.78 -10.89 4.54
C SER A 133 11.56 -11.96 5.29
N ASP A 134 11.77 -11.74 6.60
CA ASP A 134 12.57 -12.67 7.43
C ASP A 134 11.88 -14.03 7.59
N ASP A 135 10.55 -14.08 7.46
CA ASP A 135 9.75 -15.32 7.50
C ASP A 135 9.70 -16.05 6.14
N GLY A 136 10.33 -15.52 5.10
CA GLY A 136 10.37 -16.10 3.76
C GLY A 136 9.04 -16.07 2.99
N VAL A 137 7.98 -15.49 3.56
CA VAL A 137 6.63 -15.45 2.94
C VAL A 137 6.56 -14.46 1.77
N THR A 138 7.36 -13.41 1.79
CA THR A 138 7.26 -12.31 0.83
C THR A 138 8.62 -11.90 0.29
N ALA A 139 8.71 -11.87 -1.04
CA ALA A 139 9.83 -11.27 -1.76
C ALA A 139 9.30 -10.34 -2.85
N ILE A 140 9.95 -9.18 -3.00
CA ILE A 140 9.61 -8.18 -4.00
C ILE A 140 10.88 -7.71 -4.68
N LYS A 141 10.86 -7.60 -6.01
CA LYS A 141 11.91 -6.95 -6.80
C LYS A 141 11.27 -5.95 -7.73
N VAL A 142 11.78 -4.72 -7.74
CA VAL A 142 11.33 -3.66 -8.64
C VAL A 142 12.54 -2.96 -9.22
N ARG A 143 12.56 -2.80 -10.54
CA ARG A 143 13.48 -1.92 -11.26
C ARG A 143 12.69 -1.01 -12.18
N GLY A 144 13.03 0.26 -12.17
CA GLY A 144 12.43 1.25 -13.05
C GLY A 144 13.15 2.58 -12.99
N HIS A 145 12.64 3.55 -13.74
CA HIS A 145 13.16 4.90 -13.80
C HIS A 145 12.02 5.92 -13.87
N ALA A 146 12.28 7.13 -13.42
CA ALA A 146 11.32 8.22 -13.58
C ALA A 146 11.16 8.54 -15.07
N ASP A 147 9.91 8.64 -15.53
CA ASP A 147 9.56 8.91 -16.91
C ASP A 147 8.28 9.76 -16.92
N ASP A 148 8.12 10.61 -17.93
CA ASP A 148 6.89 11.36 -18.16
C ASP A 148 5.91 10.57 -19.05
N ALA A 149 6.37 9.51 -19.71
CA ALA A 149 5.54 8.65 -20.53
C ALA A 149 4.56 7.82 -19.69
N TRP A 150 3.30 7.77 -20.14
CA TRP A 150 2.28 6.90 -19.57
C TRP A 150 2.11 5.64 -20.43
N PRO A 151 2.04 4.43 -19.83
CA PRO A 151 1.82 3.19 -20.59
C PRO A 151 0.50 3.21 -21.36
N THR A 152 0.57 3.02 -22.68
CA THR A 152 -0.60 3.01 -23.57
C THR A 152 -1.54 1.83 -23.33
N ASN A 153 -1.04 0.77 -22.70
CA ASN A 153 -1.80 -0.41 -22.33
C ASN A 153 -2.39 -0.33 -20.91
N SER A 154 -2.24 0.78 -20.18
CA SER A 154 -2.87 0.94 -18.86
C SER A 154 -4.39 1.04 -18.96
N ILE A 155 -5.10 0.51 -17.97
CA ILE A 155 -6.56 0.71 -17.82
C ILE A 155 -6.91 2.15 -17.47
N PHE A 156 -5.95 2.95 -16.98
CA PHE A 156 -6.14 4.36 -16.73
C PHE A 156 -5.72 5.15 -17.97
N PRO A 157 -6.54 6.11 -18.44
CA PRO A 157 -6.26 6.83 -19.68
C PRO A 157 -5.04 7.75 -19.60
N ALA A 158 -4.65 8.17 -18.38
CA ALA A 158 -3.52 9.05 -18.13
C ALA A 158 -3.03 8.92 -16.68
N ALA A 159 -1.81 9.40 -16.44
CA ALA A 159 -1.20 9.45 -15.11
C ALA A 159 -2.08 10.18 -14.08
N ASP A 160 -2.70 11.29 -14.48
CA ASP A 160 -3.59 12.07 -13.61
C ASP A 160 -4.82 11.28 -13.16
N ALA A 161 -5.40 10.47 -14.05
CA ALA A 161 -6.55 9.63 -13.70
C ALA A 161 -6.16 8.55 -12.68
N ALA A 162 -5.00 7.91 -12.86
CA ALA A 162 -4.47 6.96 -11.88
C ALA A 162 -4.15 7.67 -10.54
N SER A 163 -3.50 8.83 -10.60
CA SER A 163 -3.16 9.64 -9.43
C SER A 163 -4.39 10.01 -8.60
N GLN A 164 -5.46 10.48 -9.25
CA GLN A 164 -6.74 10.80 -8.60
C GLN A 164 -7.38 9.57 -7.95
N PHE A 165 -7.37 8.43 -8.63
CA PHE A 165 -7.87 7.17 -8.08
C PHE A 165 -7.12 6.78 -6.80
N PHE A 166 -5.79 6.85 -6.79
CA PHE A 166 -5.01 6.51 -5.60
C PHE A 166 -5.07 7.56 -4.48
N ALA A 167 -5.30 8.84 -4.82
CA ALA A 167 -5.56 9.88 -3.84
C ALA A 167 -6.88 9.64 -3.10
N ALA A 168 -7.92 9.20 -3.81
CA ALA A 168 -9.22 8.84 -3.21
C ALA A 168 -9.13 7.58 -2.32
N GLY A 169 -8.15 6.69 -2.57
CA GLY A 169 -7.85 5.52 -1.75
C GLY A 169 -6.97 5.82 -0.52
N SER A 170 -7.12 6.99 0.11
CA SER A 170 -6.34 7.42 1.28
C SER A 170 -6.63 6.60 2.54
N PHE A 171 -7.83 6.05 2.64
CA PHE A 171 -8.28 5.24 3.76
C PHE A 171 -8.04 3.75 3.52
N GLY A 172 -7.48 3.05 4.51
CA GLY A 172 -7.21 1.63 4.39
C GLY A 172 -7.40 0.81 5.66
N TYR A 173 -7.76 -0.45 5.48
CA TYR A 173 -7.92 -1.45 6.52
C TYR A 173 -6.83 -2.50 6.44
N SER A 174 -6.39 -2.99 7.59
CA SER A 174 -5.47 -4.14 7.68
C SER A 174 -5.91 -5.09 8.80
N ASN A 175 -5.51 -6.35 8.70
CA ASN A 175 -5.82 -7.36 9.71
C ASN A 175 -5.30 -6.91 11.09
N ALA A 176 -6.19 -6.95 12.08
CA ALA A 176 -5.79 -6.92 13.49
C ALA A 176 -5.15 -8.26 13.88
N ARG A 177 -4.70 -8.35 15.14
CA ARG A 177 -4.29 -9.63 15.74
C ARG A 177 -5.49 -10.55 15.98
N THR A 178 -6.66 -9.97 16.18
CA THR A 178 -7.92 -10.70 16.33
C THR A 178 -8.47 -11.04 14.95
N PRO A 179 -8.83 -12.31 14.68
CA PRO A 179 -9.48 -12.68 13.43
C PRO A 179 -10.74 -11.86 13.17
N ASN A 180 -11.01 -11.54 11.90
CA ASN A 180 -12.20 -10.79 11.45
C ASN A 180 -12.37 -9.38 12.03
N VAL A 181 -11.29 -8.83 12.60
CA VAL A 181 -11.21 -7.43 13.01
C VAL A 181 -10.18 -6.73 12.13
N TYR A 182 -10.56 -5.59 11.56
CA TYR A 182 -9.70 -4.78 10.72
C TYR A 182 -9.46 -3.42 11.34
N GLN A 183 -8.20 -3.02 11.42
CA GLN A 183 -7.82 -1.72 11.97
C GLN A 183 -7.69 -0.70 10.84
N GLY A 184 -8.46 0.38 10.94
CA GLY A 184 -8.49 1.46 9.95
C GLY A 184 -7.35 2.45 10.16
N LEU A 185 -6.77 2.89 9.05
CA LEU A 185 -5.75 3.93 9.01
C LEU A 185 -6.00 4.84 7.81
N GLU A 186 -6.05 6.14 8.04
CA GLU A 186 -6.17 7.14 6.98
C GLU A 186 -4.85 7.88 6.79
N LEU A 187 -4.41 7.98 5.53
CA LEU A 187 -3.31 8.82 5.11
C LEU A 187 -3.83 10.20 4.78
N ASP A 188 -3.38 11.20 5.51
CA ASP A 188 -3.54 12.60 5.15
C ASP A 188 -2.21 13.11 4.58
N CYS A 189 -2.23 13.69 3.39
CA CYS A 189 -1.06 14.27 2.75
C CYS A 189 -1.28 15.78 2.60
N ASP A 190 -0.34 16.59 3.10
CA ASP A 190 -0.41 18.05 2.98
C ASP A 190 -0.48 18.47 1.49
N THR A 191 0.19 17.70 0.62
CA THR A 191 0.11 17.81 -0.84
C THR A 191 0.11 16.43 -1.49
N TRP A 192 -0.72 16.22 -2.52
CA TRP A 192 -0.68 15.00 -3.34
C TRP A 192 -0.05 15.28 -4.70
N THR A 193 1.16 14.75 -4.92
CA THR A 193 1.85 14.80 -6.21
C THR A 193 2.39 13.43 -6.56
N ALA A 194 1.97 12.91 -7.72
CA ALA A 194 2.43 11.63 -8.23
C ALA A 194 2.79 11.78 -9.71
N THR A 195 3.95 11.25 -10.08
CA THR A 195 4.50 11.26 -11.44
C THR A 195 4.60 9.82 -11.96
N PRO A 196 4.60 9.58 -13.28
CA PRO A 196 4.78 8.23 -13.79
C PRO A 196 6.13 7.63 -13.39
N LEU A 197 6.15 6.30 -13.30
CA LEU A 197 7.38 5.54 -13.12
C LEU A 197 7.37 4.40 -14.13
N ALA A 198 8.31 4.44 -15.08
CA ALA A 198 8.49 3.34 -16.02
C ALA A 198 9.10 2.15 -15.28
N ILE A 199 8.41 1.01 -15.29
CA ILE A 199 8.88 -0.23 -14.68
C ILE A 199 9.49 -1.12 -15.75
N GLU A 200 10.78 -1.40 -15.60
CA GLU A 200 11.52 -2.34 -16.45
C GLU A 200 11.27 -3.78 -16.03
N SER A 201 11.22 -4.02 -14.72
CA SER A 201 10.87 -5.32 -14.18
C SER A 201 10.24 -5.20 -12.81
N ILE A 202 9.22 -6.02 -12.57
CA ILE A 202 8.58 -6.17 -11.27
C ILE A 202 8.30 -7.64 -11.02
N ARG A 203 8.65 -8.10 -9.83
CA ARG A 203 8.39 -9.46 -9.33
C ARG A 203 7.85 -9.37 -7.92
N SER A 204 6.86 -10.20 -7.62
CA SER A 204 6.36 -10.35 -6.25
C SER A 204 5.96 -11.79 -6.02
N SER A 205 6.50 -12.40 -4.96
CA SER A 205 6.16 -13.80 -4.63
C SER A 205 4.65 -14.02 -4.44
N TYR A 206 3.90 -12.99 -4.03
CA TYR A 206 2.45 -13.07 -3.88
C TYR A 206 1.71 -12.97 -5.22
N PHE A 207 2.01 -11.94 -6.03
CA PHE A 207 1.35 -11.77 -7.34
C PHE A 207 1.81 -12.76 -8.41
N ASP A 208 2.99 -13.37 -8.22
CA ASP A 208 3.50 -14.44 -9.08
C ASP A 208 2.93 -15.82 -8.70
N ASP A 209 2.23 -15.95 -7.56
CA ASP A 209 1.68 -17.23 -7.09
C ASP A 209 0.52 -17.67 -7.97
N ARG A 210 0.75 -18.67 -8.82
CA ARG A 210 -0.24 -19.21 -9.76
C ARG A 210 -1.38 -19.98 -9.12
N THR A 211 -1.24 -20.36 -7.85
CA THR A 211 -2.34 -20.97 -7.08
C THR A 211 -3.36 -19.94 -6.63
N ILE A 212 -2.95 -18.66 -6.54
CA ILE A 212 -3.80 -17.52 -6.17
C ILE A 212 -4.22 -16.74 -7.42
N PHE A 213 -3.28 -16.50 -8.34
CA PHE A 213 -3.48 -15.75 -9.57
C PHE A 213 -3.15 -16.62 -10.80
N PRO A 214 -4.14 -17.36 -11.32
CA PRO A 214 -3.98 -18.18 -12.53
C PRO A 214 -3.39 -17.40 -13.72
N ALA A 215 -2.84 -18.12 -14.70
CA ALA A 215 -2.30 -17.48 -15.90
C ALA A 215 -3.37 -16.61 -16.59
N GLY A 216 -3.02 -15.35 -16.85
CA GLY A 216 -3.93 -14.37 -17.47
C GLY A 216 -4.86 -13.62 -16.51
N SER A 217 -4.90 -13.96 -15.22
CA SER A 217 -5.78 -13.27 -14.26
C SER A 217 -5.17 -12.03 -13.62
N ILE A 218 -3.86 -11.81 -13.76
CA ILE A 218 -3.15 -10.65 -13.21
C ILE A 218 -2.12 -10.15 -14.21
N GLU A 219 -2.06 -8.83 -14.38
CA GLU A 219 -1.10 -8.16 -15.24
C GLU A 219 -0.64 -6.84 -14.59
N PHE A 220 0.64 -6.51 -14.73
CA PHE A 220 1.14 -5.20 -14.34
C PHE A 220 0.53 -4.13 -15.25
N ASP A 221 0.06 -3.03 -14.66
CA ASP A 221 -0.68 -2.00 -15.39
C ASP A 221 0.12 -0.69 -15.50
N ASN A 222 0.50 -0.13 -14.36
CA ASN A 222 1.24 1.14 -14.30
C ASN A 222 1.97 1.28 -12.95
N ALA A 223 2.87 2.25 -12.88
CA ALA A 223 3.40 2.70 -11.60
C ALA A 223 3.44 4.23 -11.48
N LEU A 224 3.31 4.69 -10.25
CA LEU A 224 3.45 6.09 -9.88
C LEU A 224 4.57 6.26 -8.85
N LEU A 225 5.26 7.38 -8.92
CA LEU A 225 6.31 7.81 -8.01
C LEU A 225 5.91 9.12 -7.32
N MET A 226 6.05 9.12 -6.00
CA MET A 226 5.86 10.29 -5.15
C MET A 226 7.13 10.53 -4.34
N ARG A 227 7.49 11.80 -4.11
CA ARG A 227 8.71 12.18 -3.38
C ARG A 227 8.47 13.44 -2.56
N GLY A 228 9.09 13.50 -1.37
CA GLY A 228 9.10 14.69 -0.51
C GLY A 228 7.74 15.15 -0.03
N ILE A 229 6.83 14.23 0.32
CA ILE A 229 5.46 14.58 0.74
C ILE A 229 5.34 14.54 2.27
N ASP A 230 5.01 15.68 2.88
CA ASP A 230 4.56 15.72 4.27
C ASP A 230 3.23 14.99 4.42
N HIS A 231 3.13 14.18 5.46
CA HIS A 231 1.93 13.39 5.72
C HIS A 231 1.66 13.18 7.20
N GLU A 232 0.41 12.89 7.52
CA GLU A 232 -0.06 12.39 8.79
C GLU A 232 -0.83 11.09 8.61
N TRP A 233 -0.60 10.12 9.49
CA TRP A 233 -1.43 8.93 9.61
C TRP A 233 -2.36 9.08 10.79
N HIS A 234 -3.65 8.89 10.54
CA HIS A 234 -4.65 8.95 11.59
C HIS A 234 -5.30 7.58 11.79
N SER A 235 -5.29 7.11 13.04
CA SER A 235 -6.05 5.93 13.41
C SER A 235 -7.54 6.20 13.14
N ARG A 236 -8.20 5.21 12.54
CA ARG A 236 -9.65 5.16 12.43
C ARG A 236 -10.17 3.97 13.23
N GLY A 237 -11.49 3.90 13.38
CA GLY A 237 -12.15 2.83 14.11
C GLY A 237 -11.85 1.44 13.52
N GLU A 238 -12.21 0.41 14.29
CA GLU A 238 -12.13 -0.97 13.83
C GLU A 238 -13.38 -1.33 13.04
N LEU A 239 -13.22 -2.18 12.03
CA LEU A 239 -14.32 -2.83 11.33
C LEU A 239 -14.35 -4.28 11.78
N CYS A 240 -15.46 -4.69 12.39
CA CYS A 240 -15.67 -6.07 12.85
C CYS A 240 -16.70 -6.73 11.94
N CYS A 241 -16.37 -7.90 11.40
CA CYS A 241 -17.38 -8.76 10.82
C CYS A 241 -18.04 -9.57 11.94
N SER A 242 -19.35 -9.42 12.11
CA SER A 242 -20.14 -10.41 12.83
C SER A 242 -20.03 -11.73 12.07
N THR A 243 -19.48 -12.76 12.70
CA THR A 243 -19.62 -14.14 12.23
C THR A 243 -21.10 -14.48 12.24
N ASN A 244 -21.72 -14.52 11.06
CA ASN A 244 -22.95 -15.27 10.88
C ASN A 244 -22.65 -16.76 10.90
#